data_AF-X0PQH2-F1
#
_entry.id   AF-X0PQH2-F1
#
_cell.length_a   1.000
_cell.length_b   1.000
_cell.length_c   1.000
_cell.angle_alpha   90.00
_cell.angle_beta   90.00
_cell.angle_gamma   90.00
#
_symmetry.space_group_name_H-M   'P 1'
#
loop_
_entity.id
_entity.type
_entity.pdbx_description
1 polymer ?
#
loop_
_entity_poly.entity_id
_entity_poly.type
_entity_poly.pdbx_seq_one_letter_code
_entity_poly.pdbx_strand_id
1 'polypeptide(L)'
;MKFANIKFKYVGLTMAALLATAPITTTALTAIAGQNNRTVQAATTTSGVTGEFAFTPDKANGAHFNDGAKIFANSALNSDTGRTIQGPAVYTMVGVALDAGNITAYQVANPDGQVVGWVAAADFKAYLGPESTHTVDLSTPVIMYAQPDSTWRSVSDISIIIKADPGAALKVKSFVLNNRAQISGVIGTNNAGTRYAADVVKLTNNK
;
A
#
# COMPACT_ATOMS: atom_id res chain seq x y z
N MET A 1 -4.06 -50.72 23.77
CA MET A 1 -3.50 -49.52 23.10
C MET A 1 -3.65 -49.64 21.60
N LYS A 2 -4.47 -48.77 20.98
CA LYS A 2 -4.26 -48.05 19.70
C LYS A 2 -5.60 -47.51 19.18
N PHE A 3 -5.50 -46.33 18.55
CA PHE A 3 -6.53 -45.30 18.39
C PHE A 3 -7.48 -45.49 17.20
N ALA A 4 -8.55 -44.68 17.29
CA ALA A 4 -9.70 -44.50 16.42
C ALA A 4 -9.41 -44.24 14.93
N ASN A 5 -10.41 -44.60 14.10
CA ASN A 5 -10.56 -44.13 12.73
C ASN A 5 -11.85 -43.28 12.65
N ILE A 6 -11.70 -41.95 12.70
CA ILE A 6 -12.82 -41.01 12.52
C ILE A 6 -13.01 -40.79 11.02
N LYS A 7 -14.21 -41.11 10.53
CA LYS A 7 -14.65 -40.89 9.15
C LYS A 7 -15.22 -39.47 9.02
N PHE A 8 -14.63 -38.61 8.18
CA PHE A 8 -15.27 -37.38 7.74
C PHE A 8 -16.01 -37.64 6.42
N LYS A 9 -17.34 -37.49 6.45
CA LYS A 9 -18.23 -37.54 5.29
C LYS A 9 -18.20 -36.17 4.59
N TYR A 10 -17.87 -36.18 3.30
CA TYR A 10 -18.10 -35.06 2.39
C TYR A 10 -19.61 -34.90 2.14
N VAL A 11 -20.14 -33.69 2.32
CA VAL A 11 -21.46 -33.30 1.81
C VAL A 11 -21.24 -32.11 0.89
N GLY A 12 -21.59 -32.30 -0.37
CA GLY A 12 -21.37 -31.35 -1.45
C GLY A 12 -22.33 -30.17 -1.43
N LEU A 13 -21.96 -29.14 -2.21
CA LEU A 13 -22.85 -28.06 -2.61
C LEU A 13 -22.82 -27.99 -4.14
N THR A 14 -23.94 -28.37 -4.74
CA THR A 14 -24.26 -28.17 -6.15
C THR A 14 -24.60 -26.71 -6.40
N MET A 15 -24.10 -26.17 -7.52
CA MET A 15 -24.43 -24.85 -8.06
C MET A 15 -25.91 -24.74 -8.47
N ALA A 16 -26.49 -23.55 -8.29
CA ALA A 16 -27.59 -23.07 -9.10
C ALA A 16 -27.30 -21.61 -9.49
N ALA A 17 -27.31 -21.33 -10.79
CA ALA A 17 -27.23 -19.98 -11.35
C ALA A 17 -28.64 -19.52 -11.76
N LEU A 18 -29.01 -18.27 -11.46
CA LEU A 18 -29.94 -17.50 -12.30
C LEU A 18 -29.79 -15.98 -12.10
N LEU A 19 -29.84 -15.27 -13.23
CA LEU A 19 -29.73 -13.84 -13.53
C LEU A 19 -30.57 -12.89 -12.65
N ALA A 20 -30.01 -11.74 -12.26
CA ALA A 20 -30.60 -10.40 -12.46
C ALA A 20 -29.67 -9.29 -11.92
N THR A 21 -29.58 -8.20 -12.67
CA THR A 21 -28.83 -6.96 -12.39
C THR A 21 -29.36 -6.20 -11.16
N ALA A 22 -28.57 -6.08 -10.09
CA ALA A 22 -28.70 -5.08 -9.00
C ALA A 22 -27.43 -5.13 -8.11
N PRO A 23 -27.06 -4.05 -7.39
CA PRO A 23 -25.70 -3.82 -6.90
C PRO A 23 -25.37 -4.75 -5.72
N ILE A 24 -24.19 -5.39 -5.75
CA ILE A 24 -23.71 -6.18 -4.62
C ILE A 24 -23.23 -5.20 -3.53
N THR A 25 -24.15 -4.72 -2.71
CA THR A 25 -23.86 -4.45 -1.30
C THR A 25 -24.03 -5.76 -0.55
N THR A 26 -22.93 -6.40 -0.15
CA THR A 26 -22.83 -7.45 0.90
C THR A 26 -21.41 -8.02 0.82
N THR A 27 -20.61 -8.22 1.86
CA THR A 27 -20.80 -8.21 3.32
C THR A 27 -19.38 -8.26 3.88
N ALA A 28 -19.06 -7.45 4.89
CA ALA A 28 -17.80 -7.55 5.60
C ALA A 28 -17.69 -8.95 6.23
N LEU A 29 -16.82 -9.80 5.69
CA LEU A 29 -16.46 -11.06 6.32
C LEU A 29 -15.53 -10.76 7.50
N THR A 30 -16.03 -11.01 8.69
CA THR A 30 -15.29 -10.92 9.95
C THR A 30 -14.04 -11.81 9.87
N ALA A 31 -12.86 -11.20 10.07
CA ALA A 31 -11.60 -11.94 10.10
C ALA A 31 -11.61 -12.97 11.23
N ILE A 32 -11.43 -14.25 10.89
CA ILE A 32 -11.22 -15.32 11.86
C ILE A 32 -9.77 -15.21 12.33
N ALA A 33 -9.57 -14.86 13.61
CA ALA A 33 -8.27 -14.86 14.26
C ALA A 33 -7.70 -16.30 14.30
N GLY A 34 -6.65 -16.56 13.53
CA GLY A 34 -5.88 -17.79 13.56
C GLY A 34 -4.48 -17.55 14.13
N GLN A 35 -4.08 -18.37 15.10
CA GLN A 35 -2.74 -18.37 15.71
C GLN A 35 -1.64 -18.40 14.62
N ASN A 36 -0.58 -17.61 14.82
CA ASN A 36 0.58 -17.35 13.94
C ASN A 36 0.51 -16.13 13.00
N ASN A 37 -0.06 -15.01 13.48
CA ASN A 37 0.24 -13.62 13.09
C ASN A 37 0.41 -13.30 11.59
N ARG A 38 -0.22 -14.07 10.69
CA ARG A 38 -0.51 -13.67 9.33
C ARG A 38 -2.00 -13.43 9.26
N THR A 39 -2.38 -12.19 9.49
CA THR A 39 -3.70 -11.70 9.08
C THR A 39 -3.79 -11.90 7.57
N VAL A 40 -4.56 -12.90 7.15
CA VAL A 40 -5.02 -12.99 5.77
C VAL A 40 -6.07 -11.89 5.65
N GLN A 41 -5.63 -10.74 5.14
CA GLN A 41 -6.50 -9.60 4.87
C GLN A 41 -7.54 -10.05 3.85
N ALA A 42 -8.82 -9.97 4.22
CA ALA A 42 -9.92 -10.19 3.29
C ALA A 42 -9.71 -9.29 2.08
N ALA A 43 -9.83 -9.85 0.87
CA ALA A 43 -9.75 -9.09 -0.36
C ALA A 43 -10.84 -8.01 -0.34
N THR A 44 -10.44 -6.78 -0.03
CA THR A 44 -11.28 -5.61 -0.18
C THR A 44 -11.58 -5.49 -1.66
N THR A 45 -12.86 -5.55 -2.02
CA THR A 45 -13.36 -5.31 -3.38
C THR A 45 -13.17 -3.84 -3.82
N THR A 46 -12.51 -3.02 -3.01
CA THR A 46 -12.03 -1.70 -3.39
C THR A 46 -10.79 -1.88 -4.25
N SER A 47 -10.88 -1.51 -5.52
CA SER A 47 -9.72 -1.36 -6.41
C SER A 47 -8.60 -0.58 -5.71
N GLY A 48 -7.39 -1.10 -5.74
CA GLY A 48 -6.19 -0.45 -5.24
C GLY A 48 -5.36 -1.32 -4.30
N VAL A 49 -4.26 -0.75 -3.83
CA VAL A 49 -3.32 -1.36 -2.90
C VAL A 49 -3.62 -0.88 -1.48
N THR A 50 -3.77 -1.80 -0.54
CA THR A 50 -4.00 -1.48 0.88
C THR A 50 -2.91 -2.13 1.75
N GLY A 51 -2.35 -1.38 2.69
CA GLY A 51 -1.34 -1.90 3.62
C GLY A 51 -0.28 -0.89 4.00
N GLU A 52 0.69 -1.33 4.79
CA GLU A 52 1.85 -0.53 5.20
C GLU A 52 3.08 -0.92 4.39
N PHE A 53 3.81 0.09 3.93
CA PHE A 53 5.00 -0.07 3.10
C PHE A 53 6.14 0.74 3.68
N ALA A 54 7.24 0.08 4.02
CA ALA A 54 8.43 0.73 4.51
C ALA A 54 9.27 1.27 3.34
N PHE A 55 9.81 2.47 3.53
CA PHE A 55 10.75 3.10 2.62
C PHE A 55 12.19 2.87 3.06
N THR A 56 13.11 2.91 2.11
CA THR A 56 14.52 3.06 2.38
C THR A 56 14.75 4.51 2.83
N PRO A 57 15.25 4.76 4.05
CA PRO A 57 15.50 6.11 4.51
C PRO A 57 16.57 6.78 3.63
N ASP A 58 16.23 7.92 3.05
CA ASP A 58 17.13 8.77 2.28
C ASP A 58 16.84 10.24 2.58
N LYS A 59 17.82 11.13 2.39
CA LYS A 59 17.67 12.58 2.52
C LYS A 59 16.63 13.15 1.56
N ALA A 60 16.41 12.51 0.41
CA ALA A 60 15.31 12.83 -0.50
C ALA A 60 13.91 12.63 0.12
N ASN A 61 13.80 11.86 1.22
CA ASN A 61 12.55 11.63 1.94
C ASN A 61 12.30 12.70 3.02
N GLY A 62 13.12 13.76 3.08
CA GLY A 62 12.95 14.86 4.02
C GLY A 62 11.65 15.61 3.77
N ALA A 63 10.83 15.73 4.80
CA ALA A 63 9.49 16.31 4.75
C ALA A 63 9.23 17.24 5.94
N HIS A 64 8.44 18.28 5.66
CA HIS A 64 7.80 19.13 6.64
C HIS A 64 6.35 18.73 6.81
N PHE A 65 5.92 18.72 8.07
CA PHE A 65 4.53 18.52 8.47
C PHE A 65 4.02 19.80 9.15
N ASN A 66 2.70 19.91 9.30
CA ASN A 66 2.09 21.00 10.04
C ASN A 66 2.59 21.00 11.49
N ASP A 67 2.90 22.19 12.01
CA ASP A 67 3.30 22.35 13.41
C ASP A 67 2.13 21.97 14.32
N GLY A 68 2.40 21.20 15.38
CA GLY A 68 1.36 20.65 16.24
C GLY A 68 0.62 19.43 15.70
N ALA A 69 0.95 18.92 14.50
CA ALA A 69 0.38 17.67 14.01
C ALA A 69 0.65 16.52 14.98
N LYS A 70 -0.37 15.70 15.23
CA LYS A 70 -0.28 14.60 16.21
C LYS A 70 0.57 13.44 15.69
N ILE A 71 1.30 12.81 16.59
CA ILE A 71 2.05 11.59 16.32
C ILE A 71 1.33 10.41 16.96
N PHE A 72 1.03 9.40 16.14
CA PHE A 72 0.32 8.19 16.54
C PHE A 72 1.26 6.99 16.60
N ALA A 73 0.94 6.02 17.46
CA ALA A 73 1.71 4.78 17.59
C ALA A 73 1.48 3.81 16.43
N ASN A 74 0.39 3.97 15.67
CA ASN A 74 0.01 3.10 14.56
C ASN A 74 -0.51 3.89 13.35
N SER A 75 -0.50 3.23 12.19
CA SER A 75 -0.95 3.79 10.90
C SER A 75 -2.46 4.05 10.83
N ALA A 76 -3.25 3.40 11.69
CA ALA A 76 -4.68 3.59 11.80
C ALA A 76 -5.07 4.90 12.52
N LEU A 77 -4.08 5.64 13.04
CA LEU A 77 -4.24 6.96 13.69
C LEU A 77 -5.22 6.95 14.87
N ASN A 78 -5.34 5.82 15.58
CA ASN A 78 -6.29 5.65 16.69
C ASN A 78 -5.60 5.53 18.06
N SER A 79 -4.28 5.62 18.11
CA SER A 79 -3.47 5.55 19.33
C SER A 79 -2.52 6.75 19.39
N ASP A 80 -2.99 7.85 19.98
CA ASP A 80 -2.22 9.09 20.15
C ASP A 80 -1.06 8.87 21.14
N THR A 81 0.15 9.28 20.78
CA THR A 81 1.34 9.16 21.65
C THR A 81 1.44 10.30 22.67
N GLY A 82 0.60 11.34 22.55
CA GLY A 82 0.74 12.59 23.29
C GLY A 82 1.85 13.50 22.78
N ARG A 83 2.57 13.09 21.72
CA ARG A 83 3.62 13.88 21.07
C ARG A 83 3.07 14.55 19.82
N THR A 84 3.68 15.68 19.47
CA THR A 84 3.38 16.40 18.24
C THR A 84 4.64 16.67 17.43
N ILE A 85 4.46 16.91 16.14
CA ILE A 85 5.45 17.57 15.29
C ILE A 85 5.82 18.91 15.91
N GLN A 86 7.12 19.18 15.97
CA GLN A 86 7.70 20.43 16.48
C GLN A 86 8.35 21.18 15.31
N GLY A 87 7.90 22.39 15.00
CA GLY A 87 8.53 23.22 13.96
C GLY A 87 9.96 23.65 14.33
N PRO A 88 10.87 23.94 13.36
CA PRO A 88 10.85 23.71 11.91
C PRO A 88 11.57 22.40 11.52
N ALA A 89 11.55 21.38 12.38
CA ALA A 89 12.32 20.17 12.16
C ALA A 89 11.94 19.48 10.84
N VAL A 90 12.96 18.96 10.14
CA VAL A 90 12.77 18.09 8.97
C VAL A 90 12.63 16.67 9.47
N TYR A 91 11.52 16.03 9.12
CA TYR A 91 11.30 14.62 9.43
C TYR A 91 11.59 13.79 8.19
N THR A 92 12.14 12.60 8.36
CA THR A 92 12.36 11.67 7.26
C THR A 92 11.17 10.73 7.17
N MET A 93 10.54 10.64 6.00
CA MET A 93 9.53 9.61 5.78
C MET A 93 10.20 8.24 5.62
N VAL A 94 9.79 7.29 6.45
CA VAL A 94 10.34 5.93 6.51
C VAL A 94 9.30 4.87 6.18
N GLY A 95 8.04 5.27 5.98
CA GLY A 95 6.99 4.37 5.52
C GLY A 95 5.71 5.11 5.20
N VAL A 96 4.77 4.38 4.61
CA VAL A 96 3.47 4.88 4.19
C VAL A 96 2.40 3.83 4.46
N ALA A 97 1.21 4.29 4.84
CA ALA A 97 0.01 3.48 4.91
C ALA A 97 -0.92 3.83 3.76
N LEU A 98 -1.38 2.81 3.04
CA LEU A 98 -2.29 2.93 1.92
C LEU A 98 -3.64 2.30 2.23
N ASP A 99 -4.69 2.95 1.75
CA ASP A 99 -6.02 2.38 1.61
C ASP A 99 -6.56 2.62 0.21
N ALA A 100 -6.80 1.52 -0.53
CA ALA A 100 -7.26 1.54 -1.91
C ALA A 100 -6.40 2.44 -2.82
N GLY A 101 -5.08 2.39 -2.64
CA GLY A 101 -4.10 3.20 -3.39
C GLY A 101 -3.95 4.65 -2.92
N ASN A 102 -4.76 5.11 -1.96
CA ASN A 102 -4.62 6.44 -1.36
C ASN A 102 -3.73 6.38 -0.12
N ILE A 103 -2.90 7.40 0.08
CA ILE A 103 -2.11 7.52 1.30
C ILE A 103 -2.99 8.04 2.44
N THR A 104 -2.97 7.33 3.56
CA THR A 104 -3.70 7.70 4.78
C THR A 104 -2.77 8.26 5.85
N ALA A 105 -1.55 7.75 5.95
CA ALA A 105 -0.56 8.17 6.94
C ALA A 105 0.88 7.95 6.46
N TYR A 106 1.81 8.69 7.04
CA TYR A 106 3.25 8.51 6.88
C TYR A 106 3.88 8.08 8.19
N GLN A 107 4.76 7.09 8.13
CA GLN A 107 5.66 6.80 9.24
C GLN A 107 6.87 7.74 9.14
N VAL A 108 7.22 8.38 10.25
CA VAL A 108 8.25 9.42 10.28
C VAL A 108 9.34 9.12 11.29
N ALA A 109 10.56 9.49 10.94
CA ALA A 109 11.70 9.53 11.81
C ALA A 109 12.12 10.99 12.09
N ASN A 110 12.61 11.25 13.30
CA ASN A 110 13.18 12.55 13.67
C ASN A 110 14.53 12.79 12.97
N PRO A 111 15.12 14.00 13.06
CA PRO A 111 16.44 14.30 12.49
C PRO A 111 17.56 13.35 12.95
N ASP A 112 17.43 12.75 14.13
CA ASP A 112 18.39 11.78 14.68
C ASP A 112 18.20 10.36 14.11
N GLY A 113 17.27 10.17 13.17
CA GLY A 113 16.99 8.90 12.51
C GLY A 113 16.13 7.92 13.32
N GLN A 114 15.60 8.33 14.48
CA GLN A 114 14.71 7.52 15.30
C GLN A 114 13.28 7.62 14.78
N VAL A 115 12.65 6.47 14.52
CA VAL A 115 11.22 6.40 14.22
C VAL A 115 10.41 6.92 15.41
N VAL A 116 9.61 7.97 15.20
CA VAL A 116 8.82 8.58 16.27
C VAL A 116 7.34 8.18 16.22
N GLY A 117 6.85 7.71 15.08
CA GLY A 117 5.49 7.22 14.94
C GLY A 117 4.90 7.54 13.56
N TRP A 118 3.58 7.65 13.53
CA TRP A 118 2.77 7.89 12.34
C TRP A 118 2.11 9.26 12.40
N VAL A 119 2.04 9.94 11.26
CA VAL A 119 1.40 11.24 11.10
C VAL A 119 0.37 11.14 9.98
N ALA A 120 -0.77 11.80 10.15
CA ALA A 120 -1.82 11.81 9.14
C ALA A 120 -1.32 12.41 7.83
N ALA A 121 -1.75 11.85 6.69
CA ALA A 121 -1.34 12.37 5.38
C ALA A 121 -1.80 13.82 5.15
N ALA A 122 -2.94 14.19 5.73
CA ALA A 122 -3.48 15.55 5.68
C ALA A 122 -2.59 16.59 6.37
N ASP A 123 -1.68 16.15 7.26
CA ASP A 123 -0.74 17.04 7.96
C ASP A 123 0.58 17.23 7.20
N PHE A 124 0.74 16.59 6.04
CA PHE A 124 1.89 16.86 5.17
C PHE A 124 1.84 18.29 4.66
N LYS A 125 2.99 18.98 4.72
CA LYS A 125 3.11 20.38 4.29
C LYS A 125 3.92 20.52 3.01
N ALA A 126 5.14 19.98 2.99
CA ALA A 126 6.05 20.11 1.86
C ALA A 126 7.23 19.15 1.95
N TYR A 127 7.81 18.81 0.80
CA TYR A 127 9.13 18.20 0.74
C TYR A 127 10.23 19.23 0.94
N LEU A 128 11.43 18.74 1.29
CA LEU A 128 12.64 19.52 1.17
C LEU A 128 13.07 19.59 -0.31
N GLY A 129 13.05 20.80 -0.88
CA GLY A 129 13.56 21.07 -2.24
C GLY A 129 12.47 21.41 -3.28
N PRO A 130 12.87 21.83 -4.49
CA PRO A 130 11.95 22.35 -5.51
C PRO A 130 11.32 21.27 -6.40
N GLU A 131 11.54 19.98 -6.13
CA GLU A 131 11.11 18.91 -7.04
C GLU A 131 9.57 18.80 -7.08
N SER A 132 9.04 18.57 -8.28
CA SER A 132 7.60 18.36 -8.49
C SER A 132 7.15 16.93 -8.19
N THR A 133 8.09 15.98 -8.20
CA THR A 133 7.88 14.57 -7.90
C THR A 133 9.07 13.98 -7.17
N HIS A 134 8.81 13.15 -6.18
CA HIS A 134 9.81 12.44 -5.40
C HIS A 134 9.64 10.94 -5.60
N THR A 135 10.72 10.23 -5.94
CA THR A 135 10.70 8.76 -5.99
C THR A 135 11.25 8.22 -4.69
N VAL A 136 10.44 7.43 -3.98
CA VAL A 136 10.83 6.77 -2.72
C VAL A 136 10.94 5.28 -2.94
N ASP A 137 12.11 4.72 -2.65
CA ASP A 137 12.36 3.30 -2.78
C ASP A 137 11.78 2.54 -1.58
N LEU A 138 11.08 1.45 -1.85
CA LEU A 138 10.63 0.49 -0.84
C LEU A 138 11.84 -0.25 -0.28
N SER A 139 11.88 -0.44 1.04
CA SER A 139 12.95 -1.22 1.69
C SER A 139 12.96 -2.68 1.24
N THR A 140 11.78 -3.20 0.91
CA THR A 140 11.60 -4.52 0.30
C THR A 140 10.64 -4.39 -0.88
N PRO A 141 11.00 -4.92 -2.07
CA PRO A 141 10.08 -4.92 -3.19
C PRO A 141 8.79 -5.67 -2.89
N VAL A 142 7.66 -5.17 -3.38
CA VAL A 142 6.35 -5.79 -3.21
C VAL A 142 5.81 -6.25 -4.56
N ILE A 143 5.15 -7.41 -4.58
CA ILE A 143 4.45 -7.88 -5.76
C ILE A 143 3.05 -7.29 -5.76
N MET A 144 2.70 -6.61 -6.84
CA MET A 144 1.37 -6.10 -7.09
C MET A 144 0.85 -6.68 -8.42
N TYR A 145 -0.45 -6.85 -8.52
CA TYR A 145 -1.12 -7.49 -9.64
C TYR A 145 -1.97 -6.48 -10.40
N ALA A 146 -1.89 -6.54 -11.73
CA ALA A 146 -2.73 -5.74 -12.61
C ALA A 146 -4.22 -6.07 -12.40
N GLN A 147 -5.03 -5.04 -12.22
CA GLN A 147 -6.48 -5.12 -12.33
C GLN A 147 -6.92 -5.16 -13.81
N PRO A 148 -8.18 -5.50 -14.10
CA PRO A 148 -8.72 -5.32 -15.44
C PRO A 148 -8.58 -3.86 -15.85
N ASP A 149 -7.94 -3.60 -17.00
CA ASP A 149 -7.64 -2.27 -17.58
C ASP A 149 -6.30 -1.61 -17.22
N SER A 150 -5.46 -2.23 -16.38
CA SER A 150 -4.16 -1.65 -16.04
C SER A 150 -3.31 -1.39 -17.28
N THR A 151 -2.77 -0.17 -17.37
CA THR A 151 -1.76 0.19 -18.38
C THR A 151 -0.43 0.43 -17.71
N TRP A 152 0.64 -0.11 -18.29
CA TRP A 152 2.00 0.06 -17.81
C TRP A 152 2.83 0.81 -18.85
N ARG A 153 3.55 1.84 -18.42
CA ARG A 153 4.43 2.64 -19.27
C ARG A 153 5.87 2.21 -19.09
N SER A 154 6.61 1.97 -20.16
CA SER A 154 8.03 1.65 -20.05
C SER A 154 8.79 2.84 -19.46
N VAL A 155 9.70 2.55 -18.52
CA VAL A 155 10.56 3.58 -17.92
C VAL A 155 11.70 3.99 -18.86
N SER A 156 12.18 3.06 -19.70
CA SER A 156 13.28 3.33 -20.64
C SER A 156 12.83 3.98 -21.95
N ASP A 157 11.55 3.83 -22.29
CA ASP A 157 10.93 4.45 -23.46
C ASP A 157 9.50 4.83 -23.13
N ILE A 158 9.28 6.08 -22.73
CA ILE A 158 7.98 6.56 -22.26
C ILE A 158 6.90 6.53 -23.33
N SER A 159 7.25 6.37 -24.62
CA SER A 159 6.30 6.23 -25.72
C SER A 159 5.60 4.87 -25.71
N ILE A 160 6.22 3.86 -25.07
CA ILE A 160 5.68 2.51 -24.97
C ILE A 160 4.72 2.43 -23.78
N ILE A 161 3.46 2.19 -24.09
CA ILE A 161 2.40 1.88 -23.12
C ILE A 161 1.81 0.53 -23.51
N ILE A 162 1.78 -0.40 -22.55
CA ILE A 162 1.15 -1.71 -22.72
C ILE A 162 -0.10 -1.81 -21.86
N LYS A 163 -1.09 -2.56 -22.34
CA LYS A 163 -2.17 -3.06 -21.49
C LYS A 163 -1.68 -4.34 -20.83
N ALA A 164 -1.63 -4.35 -19.50
CA ALA A 164 -1.22 -5.54 -18.76
C ALA A 164 -2.37 -6.55 -18.75
N ASP A 165 -2.04 -7.84 -18.86
CA ASP A 165 -3.01 -8.90 -18.66
C ASP A 165 -3.54 -8.82 -17.21
N PRO A 166 -4.85 -8.98 -16.96
CA PRO A 166 -5.37 -9.05 -15.61
C PRO A 166 -4.63 -10.12 -14.79
N GLY A 167 -4.15 -9.75 -13.60
CA GLY A 167 -3.34 -10.62 -12.75
C GLY A 167 -1.84 -10.65 -13.09
N ALA A 168 -1.39 -9.89 -14.10
CA ALA A 168 0.04 -9.76 -14.38
C ALA A 168 0.78 -9.16 -13.18
N ALA A 169 1.88 -9.80 -12.79
CA ALA A 169 2.68 -9.40 -11.63
C ALA A 169 3.67 -8.29 -12.00
N LEU A 170 3.71 -7.26 -11.17
CA LEU A 170 4.71 -6.20 -11.16
C LEU A 170 5.43 -6.23 -9.81
N LYS A 171 6.74 -6.45 -9.83
CA LYS A 171 7.59 -6.35 -8.65
C LYS A 171 7.94 -4.89 -8.43
N VAL A 172 7.11 -4.19 -7.67
CA VAL A 172 7.24 -2.77 -7.35
C VAL A 172 8.40 -2.55 -6.40
N LYS A 173 9.30 -1.64 -6.76
CA LYS A 173 10.45 -1.25 -5.94
C LYS A 173 10.35 0.19 -5.45
N SER A 174 9.57 1.04 -6.10
CA SER A 174 9.49 2.45 -5.74
C SER A 174 8.08 2.99 -5.89
N PHE A 175 7.72 3.94 -5.03
CA PHE A 175 6.57 4.81 -5.23
C PHE A 175 7.02 6.16 -5.77
N VAL A 176 6.24 6.72 -6.68
CA VAL A 176 6.40 8.08 -7.17
C VAL A 176 5.35 8.93 -6.46
N LEU A 177 5.83 9.93 -5.72
CA LEU A 177 5.01 10.85 -4.95
C LEU A 177 5.03 12.22 -5.63
N ASN A 178 3.90 12.92 -5.68
CA ASN A 178 3.86 14.31 -6.14
C ASN A 178 4.36 15.26 -5.02
N ASN A 179 4.45 16.57 -5.31
CA ASN A 179 4.85 17.59 -4.34
C ASN A 179 3.91 17.74 -3.12
N ARG A 180 2.73 17.11 -3.12
CA ARG A 180 1.81 16.99 -1.99
C ARG A 180 1.93 15.64 -1.27
N ALA A 181 3.01 14.91 -1.54
CA ALA A 181 3.32 13.58 -1.07
C ALA A 181 2.29 12.50 -1.44
N GLN A 182 1.33 12.75 -2.34
CA GLN A 182 0.38 11.74 -2.79
C GLN A 182 1.01 10.81 -3.83
N ILE A 183 0.56 9.55 -3.89
CA ILE A 183 1.04 8.63 -4.94
C ILE A 183 0.55 9.13 -6.31
N SER A 184 1.51 9.33 -7.23
CA SER A 184 1.27 9.58 -8.64
C SER A 184 1.55 8.35 -9.52
N GLY A 185 2.24 7.35 -8.96
CA GLY A 185 2.45 6.06 -9.60
C GLY A 185 3.41 5.18 -8.83
N VAL A 186 3.69 4.02 -9.40
CA VAL A 186 4.68 3.07 -8.88
C VAL A 186 5.65 2.70 -9.98
N ILE A 187 6.87 2.31 -9.61
CA ILE A 187 7.87 1.78 -10.53
C ILE A 187 8.24 0.36 -10.09
N GLY A 188 8.17 -0.58 -11.03
CA GLY A 188 8.48 -1.97 -10.78
C GLY A 188 9.01 -2.69 -12.00
N THR A 189 9.28 -3.98 -11.83
CA THR A 189 9.81 -4.86 -12.86
C THR A 189 8.82 -6.00 -13.12
N ASN A 190 8.52 -6.29 -14.39
CA ASN A 190 7.71 -7.46 -14.74
C ASN A 190 8.52 -8.77 -14.66
N ASN A 191 7.90 -9.91 -14.95
CA ASN A 191 8.59 -11.21 -14.95
C ASN A 191 9.74 -11.31 -15.97
N ALA A 192 9.71 -10.51 -17.04
CA ALA A 192 10.74 -10.48 -18.07
C ALA A 192 11.95 -9.57 -17.71
N GLY A 193 11.93 -8.91 -16.54
CA GLY A 193 13.00 -8.00 -16.13
C GLY A 193 12.85 -6.57 -16.67
N THR A 194 11.79 -6.27 -17.41
CA THR A 194 11.52 -4.94 -17.96
C THR A 194 10.90 -4.03 -16.91
N ARG A 195 11.39 -2.78 -16.84
CA ARG A 195 10.92 -1.77 -15.88
C ARG A 195 9.73 -0.99 -16.41
N TYR A 196 8.68 -0.90 -15.60
CA TYR A 196 7.46 -0.18 -15.91
C TYR A 196 7.06 0.77 -14.78
N ALA A 197 6.46 1.89 -15.17
CA ALA A 197 5.64 2.73 -14.31
C ALA A 197 4.16 2.35 -14.47
N ALA A 198 3.43 2.29 -13.36
CA ALA A 198 2.01 1.95 -13.34
C ALA A 198 1.26 2.82 -12.33
N ASP A 199 -0.05 2.95 -12.53
CA ASP A 199 -0.92 3.61 -11.56
C ASP A 199 -1.25 2.66 -10.40
N VAL A 200 -1.01 3.09 -9.16
CA VAL A 200 -1.21 2.27 -7.95
C VAL A 200 -2.68 1.85 -7.77
N VAL A 201 -3.63 2.69 -8.18
CA VAL A 201 -5.08 2.38 -8.00
C VAL A 201 -5.53 1.29 -8.97
N LYS A 202 -4.79 1.11 -10.06
CA LYS A 202 -4.98 0.06 -11.05
C LYS A 202 -4.23 -1.22 -10.71
N LEU A 203 -3.67 -1.31 -9.50
CA LEU A 203 -3.01 -2.50 -9.00
C LEU A 203 -3.70 -3.02 -7.76
N THR A 204 -3.45 -4.28 -7.40
CA THR A 204 -3.85 -4.84 -6.11
C THR A 204 -2.70 -5.66 -5.51
N ASN A 205 -2.62 -5.72 -4.20
CA ASN A 205 -1.70 -6.62 -3.48
C ASN A 205 -2.41 -7.90 -2.97
N ASN A 206 -3.67 -8.10 -3.33
CA ASN A 206 -4.42 -9.32 -3.11
C ASN A 206 -4.43 -10.15 -4.41
N LYS A 207 -4.31 -11.46 -4.30
CA LYS A 207 -4.37 -12.38 -5.44
C LYS A 207 -5.70 -13.11 -5.46
#